data_AF-A0AA40WG33-F1
#
_entry.id   AF-A0AA40WG33-F1
#
_cell.length_a   1.000
_cell.length_b   1.000
_cell.length_c   1.000
_cell.angle_alpha   90.00
_cell.angle_beta   90.00
_cell.angle_gamma   90.00
#
_symmetry.space_group_name_H-M   'P 1'
#
loop_
_entity.id
_entity.type
_entity.pdbx_description
1 polymer ?
#
loop_
_entity_poly.entity_id
_entity_poly.type
_entity_poly.pdbx_seq_one_letter_code
_entity_poly.pdbx_strand_id
1 'polypeptide(L)'
;RQRIESQTLNLFGKQSGAKRAGKVIIATQVIEKNLDIDCDAMISDLEPVDLLIQRAGRLQRHIRDRNGLVKKSGQDEREKPVLRILSPEWDDAPRENWLSSAMRNSAYVYTDNGRMWLTERTLREQGTIRMQQSERLLIASVYGGDVN
;
A
#
# COMPACT_ATOMS: atom_id res chain seq x y z
N ARG A 1 -15.53 -11.48 13.62
CA ARG A 1 -14.16 -11.32 13.08
C ARG A 1 -13.71 -12.53 12.26
N GLN A 2 -13.57 -13.72 12.86
CA GLN A 2 -13.13 -14.95 12.15
C GLN A 2 -13.87 -15.23 10.83
N ARG A 3 -15.21 -15.14 10.82
CA ARG A 3 -15.99 -15.32 9.58
C ARG A 3 -15.55 -14.40 8.43
N ILE A 4 -15.32 -13.12 8.71
CA ILE A 4 -14.91 -12.13 7.71
C ILE A 4 -13.52 -12.48 7.20
N GLU A 5 -12.61 -12.86 8.10
CA GLU A 5 -11.25 -13.25 7.77
C GLU A 5 -11.20 -14.49 6.86
N SER A 6 -11.97 -15.54 7.20
CA SER A 6 -12.08 -16.74 6.36
C SER A 6 -12.69 -16.44 5.00
N GLN A 7 -13.71 -15.57 4.94
CA GLN A 7 -14.29 -15.13 3.67
C GLN A 7 -13.28 -14.35 2.82
N THR A 8 -12.51 -13.44 3.43
CA THR A 8 -11.44 -12.71 2.77
C THR A 8 -10.37 -13.65 2.21
N LEU A 9 -9.89 -14.63 2.99
CA LEU A 9 -8.90 -15.60 2.52
C LEU A 9 -9.43 -16.50 1.40
N ASN A 10 -10.72 -16.87 1.43
CA ASN A 10 -11.34 -17.65 0.36
C ASN A 10 -11.43 -16.84 -0.96
N LEU A 11 -11.69 -15.53 -0.87
CA LEU A 11 -11.86 -14.67 -2.05
C LEU A 11 -10.56 -14.08 -2.59
N PHE A 12 -9.59 -13.78 -1.72
CA PHE A 12 -8.37 -13.05 -2.09
C PHE A 12 -7.08 -13.83 -1.79
N GLY A 13 -7.15 -14.96 -1.10
CA GLY A 13 -5.97 -15.73 -0.74
C GLY A 13 -5.38 -16.50 -1.91
N LYS A 14 -4.25 -17.18 -1.67
CA LYS A 14 -3.53 -17.97 -2.67
C LYS A 14 -4.43 -18.90 -3.50
N GLN A 15 -5.35 -19.61 -2.85
CA GLN A 15 -6.21 -20.63 -3.46
C GLN A 15 -7.53 -20.10 -4.07
N SER A 16 -7.74 -18.77 -4.12
CA SER A 16 -8.98 -18.17 -4.63
C SER A 16 -9.24 -18.42 -6.12
N GLY A 17 -8.18 -18.56 -6.93
CA GLY A 17 -8.27 -18.81 -8.38
C GLY A 17 -9.21 -17.82 -9.09
N ALA A 18 -10.10 -18.32 -9.95
CA ALA A 18 -11.04 -17.48 -10.69
C ALA A 18 -12.08 -16.73 -9.80
N LYS A 19 -12.29 -17.15 -8.54
CA LYS A 19 -13.30 -16.54 -7.64
C LYS A 19 -12.96 -15.10 -7.24
N ARG A 20 -11.71 -14.69 -7.43
CA ARG A 20 -11.23 -13.34 -7.12
C ARG A 20 -11.69 -12.27 -8.12
N ALA A 21 -12.09 -12.68 -9.33
CA ALA A 21 -12.46 -11.76 -10.40
C ALA A 21 -13.67 -10.89 -9.98
N GLY A 22 -13.57 -9.58 -10.24
CA GLY A 22 -14.64 -8.62 -9.95
C GLY A 22 -14.94 -8.42 -8.46
N LYS A 23 -13.96 -8.63 -7.57
CA LYS A 23 -14.12 -8.43 -6.12
C LYS A 23 -13.39 -7.20 -5.64
N VAL A 24 -14.01 -6.52 -4.66
CA VAL A 24 -13.44 -5.37 -3.96
C VAL A 24 -13.47 -5.66 -2.47
N ILE A 25 -12.36 -5.40 -1.78
CA ILE A 25 -12.28 -5.42 -0.33
C ILE A 25 -11.97 -4.01 0.16
N ILE A 26 -12.78 -3.53 1.11
CA ILE A 26 -12.53 -2.31 1.85
C ILE A 26 -12.09 -2.75 3.24
N ALA A 27 -10.90 -2.31 3.65
CA ALA A 27 -10.31 -2.66 4.93
C ALA A 27 -9.57 -1.46 5.51
N THR A 28 -9.44 -1.45 6.82
CA THR A 28 -8.54 -0.54 7.55
C THR A 28 -7.14 -1.15 7.61
N GLN A 29 -6.26 -0.59 8.44
CA GLN A 29 -4.89 -1.05 8.68
C GLN A 29 -4.78 -2.54 9.08
N VAL A 30 -5.89 -3.20 9.41
CA VAL A 30 -5.93 -4.65 9.67
C VAL A 30 -5.40 -5.48 8.49
N ILE A 31 -5.47 -4.98 7.25
CA ILE A 31 -4.95 -5.68 6.06
C ILE A 31 -3.41 -5.81 6.05
N GLU A 32 -2.73 -4.98 6.83
CA GLU A 32 -1.27 -4.98 6.94
C GLU A 32 -0.77 -6.20 7.73
N LYS A 33 -1.52 -6.67 8.73
CA LYS A 33 -1.07 -7.72 9.64
C LYS A 33 -1.75 -9.06 9.38
N ASN A 34 -0.94 -10.09 9.12
CA ASN A 34 -1.29 -11.51 9.12
C ASN A 34 -2.37 -12.00 8.13
N LEU A 35 -2.72 -11.21 7.10
CA LEU A 35 -3.61 -11.65 6.02
C LEU A 35 -2.83 -11.99 4.75
N ASP A 36 -2.83 -13.27 4.37
CA ASP A 36 -2.24 -13.77 3.13
C ASP A 36 -3.19 -13.54 1.95
N ILE A 37 -3.27 -12.28 1.50
CA ILE A 37 -4.11 -11.86 0.38
C ILE A 37 -3.29 -11.37 -0.80
N ASP A 38 -3.91 -11.43 -1.97
CA ASP A 38 -3.34 -11.02 -3.25
C ASP A 38 -4.36 -10.17 -4.03
N CYS A 39 -3.99 -8.91 -4.26
CA CYS A 39 -4.77 -7.94 -5.00
C CYS A 39 -4.06 -7.56 -6.31
N ASP A 40 -4.83 -7.22 -7.34
CA ASP A 40 -4.27 -6.74 -8.62
C ASP A 40 -3.97 -5.23 -8.60
N ALA A 41 -4.80 -4.48 -7.87
CA ALA A 41 -4.66 -3.06 -7.67
C ALA A 41 -5.03 -2.70 -6.23
N MET A 42 -4.53 -1.55 -5.76
CA MET A 42 -4.79 -1.06 -4.42
C MET A 42 -4.98 0.45 -4.44
N ILE A 43 -5.93 0.92 -3.64
CA ILE A 43 -6.12 2.32 -3.31
C ILE A 43 -5.88 2.43 -1.81
N SER A 44 -5.04 3.38 -1.40
CA SER A 44 -4.70 3.64 -0.01
C SER A 44 -4.80 5.13 0.24
N ASP A 45 -5.20 5.51 1.45
CA ASP A 45 -4.90 6.85 1.95
C ASP A 45 -3.38 7.04 2.02
N LEU A 46 -2.92 8.29 2.02
CA LEU A 46 -1.55 8.64 2.35
C LEU A 46 -1.25 8.16 3.77
N GLU A 47 -0.15 7.45 3.91
CA GLU A 47 0.34 6.87 5.16
C GLU A 47 1.88 6.96 5.18
N PRO A 48 2.52 6.76 6.35
CA PRO A 48 3.96 6.59 6.39
C PRO A 48 4.46 5.55 5.38
N VAL A 49 5.59 5.85 4.73
CA VAL A 49 6.09 5.08 3.58
C VAL A 49 6.30 3.59 3.87
N ASP A 50 6.68 3.24 5.10
CA ASP A 50 6.86 1.87 5.55
C ASP A 50 5.53 1.09 5.60
N LEU A 51 4.44 1.72 6.02
CA LEU A 51 3.10 1.13 6.00
C LEU A 51 2.59 0.96 4.56
N LEU A 52 2.84 1.94 3.69
CA LEU A 52 2.55 1.82 2.26
C LEU A 52 3.31 0.66 1.63
N ILE A 53 4.57 0.44 2.01
CA ILE A 53 5.37 -0.72 1.58
C ILE A 53 4.75 -2.04 2.06
N GLN A 54 4.33 -2.12 3.33
CA GLN A 54 3.66 -3.31 3.87
C GLN A 54 2.36 -3.63 3.12
N ARG A 55 1.58 -2.60 2.77
CA ARG A 55 0.37 -2.71 1.95
C ARG A 55 0.68 -3.15 0.52
N ALA A 56 1.69 -2.54 -0.11
CA ALA A 56 2.17 -2.94 -1.42
C ALA A 56 2.62 -4.41 -1.46
N GLY A 57 3.06 -4.99 -0.34
CA GLY A 57 3.34 -6.43 -0.20
C GLY A 57 2.13 -7.37 -0.35
N ARG A 58 0.91 -6.82 -0.51
CA ARG A 58 -0.32 -7.53 -0.86
C ARG A 58 -0.68 -7.41 -2.34
N LEU A 59 -0.03 -6.51 -3.08
CA LEU A 59 -0.17 -6.43 -4.54
C LEU A 59 0.61 -7.57 -5.19
N GLN A 60 -0.08 -8.36 -6.01
CA GLN A 60 0.51 -9.49 -6.75
C GLN A 60 1.38 -10.40 -5.88
N ARG A 61 0.94 -10.62 -4.64
CA ARG A 61 1.69 -11.38 -3.62
C ARG A 61 2.03 -12.81 -4.06
N HIS A 62 1.18 -13.42 -4.87
CA HIS A 62 1.40 -14.74 -5.43
C HIS A 62 1.55 -14.63 -6.94
N ILE A 63 2.59 -15.25 -7.49
CA ILE A 63 2.83 -15.27 -8.93
C ILE A 63 1.68 -16.02 -9.61
N ARG A 64 0.99 -15.36 -10.54
CA ARG A 64 -0.18 -15.90 -11.24
C ARG A 64 -0.06 -15.81 -12.75
N ASP A 65 -0.84 -16.63 -13.44
CA ASP A 65 -1.08 -16.52 -14.87
C ASP A 65 -2.11 -15.42 -15.18
N ARG A 66 -2.34 -15.15 -16.47
CA ARG A 66 -3.34 -14.17 -16.94
C ARG A 66 -4.79 -14.46 -16.51
N ASN A 67 -5.09 -15.68 -16.08
CA ASN A 67 -6.41 -16.10 -15.63
C ASN A 67 -6.54 -16.05 -14.09
N GLY A 68 -5.51 -15.61 -13.38
CA GLY A 68 -5.49 -15.51 -11.93
C GLY A 68 -5.18 -16.83 -11.22
N LEU A 69 -4.72 -17.87 -11.92
CA LEU A 69 -4.29 -19.13 -11.31
C LEU A 69 -2.85 -19.03 -10.83
N VAL A 70 -2.54 -19.64 -9.69
CA VAL A 70 -1.19 -19.59 -9.10
C VAL A 70 -0.21 -20.42 -9.93
N LYS A 71 0.93 -19.80 -10.25
CA LYS A 71 2.06 -20.45 -10.91
C LYS A 71 3.07 -20.91 -9.86
N LYS A 72 3.77 -22.02 -10.16
CA LYS A 72 4.86 -22.55 -9.31
C LYS A 72 6.19 -21.84 -9.56
N SER A 73 6.39 -21.26 -10.74
CA SER A 73 7.62 -20.62 -11.18
C SER A 73 7.37 -19.61 -12.30
N GLY A 74 8.39 -18.84 -12.66
CA GLY A 74 8.32 -17.79 -13.68
C GLY A 74 7.90 -16.44 -13.12
N GLN A 75 7.58 -15.51 -14.02
CA GLN A 75 7.10 -14.17 -13.66
C GLN A 75 5.56 -14.14 -13.63
N ASP A 76 5.02 -13.15 -12.93
CA ASP A 76 3.59 -12.87 -12.95
C ASP A 76 3.18 -12.42 -14.36
N GLU A 77 2.05 -12.91 -14.85
CA GLU A 77 1.55 -12.61 -16.21
C GLU A 77 0.42 -11.57 -16.22
N ARG A 78 0.01 -11.08 -15.05
CA ARG A 78 -0.97 -10.01 -14.95
C ARG A 78 -0.30 -8.66 -15.26
N GLU A 79 -1.12 -7.65 -15.50
CA GLU A 79 -0.65 -6.28 -15.66
C GLU A 79 0.13 -5.79 -14.43
N LYS A 80 1.05 -4.86 -14.60
CA LYS A 80 1.88 -4.35 -13.49
C LYS A 80 1.00 -3.86 -12.33
N PRO A 81 1.38 -4.13 -11.07
CA PRO A 81 0.56 -3.76 -9.94
C PRO A 81 0.56 -2.24 -9.78
N VAL A 82 -0.62 -1.68 -9.47
CA VAL A 82 -0.79 -0.24 -9.25
C VAL A 82 -1.26 0.00 -7.82
N LEU A 83 -0.47 0.78 -7.08
CA LEU A 83 -0.87 1.39 -5.81
C LEU A 83 -1.22 2.86 -6.07
N ARG A 84 -2.50 3.21 -5.93
CA ARG A 84 -2.97 4.60 -5.98
C ARG A 84 -3.05 5.14 -4.56
N ILE A 85 -2.46 6.30 -4.34
CA ILE A 85 -2.48 6.99 -3.05
C ILE A 85 -3.45 8.17 -3.14
N LEU A 86 -4.41 8.22 -2.21
CA LEU A 86 -5.21 9.40 -1.97
C LEU A 86 -4.43 10.31 -1.03
N SER A 87 -4.00 11.47 -1.53
CA SER A 87 -3.26 12.48 -0.78
C SER A 87 -3.92 13.85 -0.92
N PRO A 88 -3.59 14.80 -0.02
CA PRO A 88 -3.93 16.21 -0.25
C PRO A 88 -3.31 16.72 -1.56
N GLU A 89 -3.74 17.90 -2.01
CA GLU A 89 -3.03 18.59 -3.09
C GLU A 89 -1.60 18.92 -2.65
N TRP A 90 -0.64 18.70 -3.54
CA TRP A 90 0.77 18.97 -3.25
C TRP A 90 1.03 20.45 -3.07
N ASP A 91 1.86 20.75 -2.08
CA ASP A 91 2.34 22.08 -1.75
C ASP A 91 3.84 21.98 -1.43
N ASP A 92 4.68 22.75 -2.12
CA ASP A 92 6.13 22.80 -1.88
C ASP A 92 6.48 23.46 -0.54
N ALA A 93 5.55 24.25 0.03
CA ALA A 93 5.68 24.94 1.30
C ALA A 93 4.38 24.81 2.14
N PRO A 94 4.03 23.58 2.56
CA PRO A 94 2.76 23.31 3.21
C PRO A 94 2.66 24.04 4.55
N ARG A 95 1.43 24.46 4.88
CA ARG A 95 1.10 24.88 6.25
C ARG A 95 1.06 23.66 7.18
N GLU A 96 1.19 23.89 8.49
CA GLU A 96 1.15 22.82 9.50
C GLU A 96 -0.11 21.95 9.44
N ASN A 97 -1.22 22.51 8.97
CA ASN A 97 -2.51 21.84 8.83
C ASN A 97 -2.73 21.18 7.46
N TRP A 98 -1.71 21.06 6.60
CA TRP A 98 -1.82 20.54 5.25
C TRP A 98 -2.58 19.21 5.20
N LEU A 99 -2.14 18.21 5.97
CA LEU A 99 -2.82 16.91 6.02
C LEU A 99 -4.21 17.00 6.68
N SER A 100 -4.34 17.70 7.81
CA SER A 100 -5.61 17.75 8.56
C SER A 100 -6.71 18.55 7.86
N SER A 101 -6.33 19.46 6.95
CA SER A 101 -7.24 20.25 6.12
C SER A 101 -7.97 19.41 5.07
N ALA A 102 -7.31 18.40 4.50
CA ALA A 102 -7.87 17.53 3.47
C ALA A 102 -8.25 16.13 3.99
N MET A 103 -7.52 15.60 4.97
CA MET A 103 -7.61 14.22 5.45
C MET A 103 -7.61 14.18 6.98
N ARG A 104 -8.62 14.80 7.61
CA ARG A 104 -8.74 14.93 9.07
C ARG A 104 -8.59 13.61 9.83
N ASN A 105 -9.18 12.52 9.33
CA ASN A 105 -9.11 11.22 9.98
C ASN A 105 -7.70 10.63 9.92
N SER A 106 -7.01 10.77 8.79
CA SER A 106 -5.62 10.33 8.65
C SER A 106 -4.68 11.15 9.53
N ALA A 107 -4.88 12.47 9.62
CA ALA A 107 -4.12 13.33 10.53
C ALA A 107 -4.36 13.02 12.02
N TYR A 108 -5.52 12.45 12.37
CA TYR A 108 -5.79 11.99 13.73
C TYR A 108 -5.02 10.70 14.06
N VAL A 109 -4.84 9.81 13.09
CA VAL A 109 -4.12 8.53 13.26
C VAL A 109 -2.60 8.72 13.13
N TYR A 110 -2.17 9.51 12.16
CA TYR A 110 -0.78 9.84 11.87
C TYR A 110 -0.54 11.30 12.22
N THR A 111 -0.13 11.54 13.47
CA THR A 111 -0.02 12.90 14.02
C THR A 111 1.18 13.70 13.52
N ASP A 112 2.17 13.02 12.92
CA ASP A 112 3.35 13.65 12.35
C ASP A 112 3.10 14.10 10.91
N ASN A 113 2.55 15.32 10.75
CA ASN A 113 2.25 15.89 9.43
C ASN A 113 3.50 16.05 8.55
N GLY A 114 4.68 16.30 9.16
CA GLY A 114 5.94 16.43 8.44
C GLY A 114 6.35 15.13 7.77
N ARG A 115 6.27 14.00 8.49
CA ARG A 115 6.53 12.67 7.93
C ARG A 115 5.58 12.28 6.80
N MET A 116 4.33 12.73 6.88
CA MET A 116 3.34 12.48 5.84
C MET A 116 3.65 13.26 4.57
N TRP A 117 4.02 14.54 4.71
CA TRP A 117 4.49 15.35 3.58
C TRP A 117 5.78 14.80 2.97
N LEU A 118 6.75 14.39 3.80
CA LEU A 118 7.98 13.74 3.33
C LEU A 118 7.68 12.46 2.57
N THR A 119 6.69 11.68 3.02
CA THR A 119 6.27 10.48 2.30
C THR A 119 5.73 10.83 0.92
N GLU A 120 4.83 11.80 0.82
CA GLU A 120 4.32 12.23 -0.49
C GLU A 120 5.45 12.75 -1.39
N ARG A 121 6.34 13.61 -0.88
CA ARG A 121 7.49 14.13 -1.63
C ARG A 121 8.33 12.99 -2.20
N THR A 122 8.71 12.04 -1.36
CA THR A 122 9.50 10.88 -1.76
C THR A 122 8.78 10.03 -2.82
N LEU A 123 7.47 9.82 -2.69
CA LEU A 123 6.69 9.08 -3.69
C LEU A 123 6.64 9.81 -5.04
N ARG A 124 6.51 11.14 -5.04
CA ARG A 124 6.51 11.97 -6.26
C ARG A 124 7.88 11.95 -6.95
N GLU A 125 8.96 12.06 -6.19
CA GLU A 125 10.33 12.04 -6.72
C GLU A 125 10.70 10.68 -7.33
N GLN A 126 10.32 9.59 -6.66
CA GLN A 126 10.70 8.24 -7.08
C GLN A 126 9.77 7.67 -8.16
N GLY A 127 8.48 8.05 -8.14
CA GLY A 127 7.44 7.59 -9.07
C GLY A 127 7.13 6.08 -9.04
N THR A 128 7.96 5.27 -8.38
CA THR A 128 7.82 3.81 -8.24
C THR A 128 8.43 3.33 -6.92
N ILE A 129 7.81 2.31 -6.31
CA ILE A 129 8.37 1.61 -5.14
C ILE A 129 9.06 0.33 -5.63
N ARG A 130 10.38 0.21 -5.45
CA ARG A 130 11.17 -0.98 -5.84
C ARG A 130 11.66 -1.75 -4.62
N MET A 131 11.02 -2.89 -4.35
CA MET A 131 11.21 -3.67 -3.11
C MET A 131 12.63 -4.24 -2.90
N GLN A 132 13.43 -4.47 -3.95
CA GLN A 132 14.75 -5.09 -3.80
C GLN A 132 15.92 -4.09 -3.75
N GLN A 133 15.68 -2.80 -3.97
CA GLN A 133 16.74 -1.78 -4.07
C GLN A 133 16.43 -0.48 -3.33
N SER A 134 15.15 -0.11 -3.18
CA SER A 134 14.78 1.23 -2.73
C SER A 134 14.08 1.27 -1.37
N GLU A 135 13.66 0.14 -0.79
CA GLU A 135 12.88 0.14 0.47
C GLU A 135 13.60 0.86 1.63
N ARG A 136 14.90 0.56 1.81
CA ARG A 136 15.70 1.17 2.89
C ARG A 136 15.94 2.66 2.63
N LEU A 137 16.10 3.05 1.36
CA LEU A 137 16.30 4.45 0.97
C LEU A 137 15.00 5.25 1.12
N LEU A 138 13.86 4.66 0.77
CA LEU A 138 12.53 5.24 0.96
C LEU A 138 12.28 5.49 2.45
N ILE A 139 12.49 4.47 3.28
CA ILE A 139 12.34 4.59 4.74
C ILE A 139 13.34 5.63 5.28
N ALA A 140 14.61 5.54 4.92
CA ALA A 140 15.61 6.51 5.37
C ALA A 140 15.33 7.94 4.90
N SER A 141 14.70 8.16 3.74
CA SER A 141 14.35 9.51 3.27
C SER A 141 13.26 10.19 4.12
N VAL A 142 12.42 9.39 4.78
CA VAL A 142 11.33 9.88 5.64
C VAL A 142 11.76 9.95 7.11
N TYR A 143 12.61 9.01 7.55
CA TYR A 143 13.01 8.88 8.97
C TYR A 143 14.44 9.34 9.27
N GLY A 144 15.29 9.56 8.27
CA GLY A 144 16.73 9.81 8.43
C GLY A 144 17.10 11.22 8.89
N GLY A 145 16.13 12.11 9.09
CA GLY A 145 16.34 13.45 9.64
C GLY A 145 16.52 13.48 11.16
N ASP A 146 16.16 12.41 11.87
CA ASP A 146 16.31 12.31 13.33
C ASP A 146 17.73 11.83 13.71
N VAL A 147 18.73 12.64 13.38
CA VAL A 147 20.04 12.64 14.06
C VAL A 147 20.43 14.09 14.36
N ASN A 148 19.76 14.68 15.35
CA ASN A 148 20.30 15.62 16.35
C ASN A 148 19.23 15.95 17.40
#